data_AF-A0A432QYZ2-F1
#
_entry.id   AF-A0A432QYZ2-F1
#
_cell.length_a   1.000
_cell.length_b   1.000
_cell.length_c   1.000
_cell.angle_alpha   90.00
_cell.angle_beta   90.00
_cell.angle_gamma   90.00
#
_symmetry.space_group_name_H-M   'P 1'
#
loop_
_entity.id
_entity.type
_entity.pdbx_description
1 polymer ?
#
loop_
_entity_poly.entity_id
_entity_poly.type
_entity_poly.pdbx_seq_one_letter_code
_entity_poly.pdbx_strand_id
1 'polypeptide(L)'
;MYQRTAKIIQSIYCHVRRLYDPDITYYAASLSFYTIFTLIPLLLISFSIIVRLPNFNEQYEKIKAFIFSNIMPTSHETVAHYIDTFLANTSKLGTISFIFILIASIMFFQNYEYIVGKIFKAKQKSFWSALTTYWTLITLGPMALSASIYLSVKIQHILNQSSYTNHIDFLSLFPYLIIWLLFFATYKISTTVVIKPKAA
;
A
#
# COMPACT_ATOMS: atom_id res chain seq x y z
N MET A 1 3.34 45.73 -6.55
CA MET A 1 2.71 44.70 -5.67
C MET A 1 1.51 44.02 -6.33
N TYR A 2 0.56 44.78 -6.90
CA TYR A 2 -0.66 44.28 -7.56
C TYR A 2 -0.45 43.28 -8.74
N GLN A 3 0.59 43.47 -9.55
CA GLN A 3 0.88 42.56 -10.67
C GLN A 3 1.38 41.18 -10.24
N ARG A 4 1.99 41.06 -9.05
CA ARG A 4 2.51 39.79 -8.52
C ARG A 4 1.38 38.90 -7.99
N THR A 5 0.40 39.51 -7.31
CA THR A 5 -0.78 38.80 -6.78
C THR A 5 -1.70 38.32 -7.89
N ALA A 6 -1.92 39.12 -8.95
CA ALA A 6 -2.71 38.72 -10.12
C ALA A 6 -2.10 37.51 -10.85
N LYS A 7 -0.78 37.46 -11.03
CA LYS A 7 -0.07 36.30 -11.63
C LYS A 7 -0.22 35.03 -10.80
N ILE A 8 -0.13 35.14 -9.47
CA ILE A 8 -0.29 33.99 -8.56
C ILE A 8 -1.72 33.45 -8.64
N ILE A 9 -2.73 34.34 -8.59
CA ILE A 9 -4.15 33.96 -8.68
C ILE A 9 -4.44 33.27 -10.02
N GLN A 10 -3.88 33.78 -11.13
CA GLN A 10 -4.06 33.17 -12.44
C GLN A 10 -3.35 31.81 -12.57
N SER A 11 -2.17 31.64 -11.97
CA SER A 11 -1.47 30.36 -11.90
C SER A 11 -2.26 29.33 -11.10
N ILE A 12 -2.79 29.72 -9.94
CA ILE A 12 -3.63 28.86 -9.10
C ILE A 12 -4.90 28.47 -9.86
N TYR A 13 -5.58 29.44 -10.48
CA TYR A 13 -6.77 29.17 -11.28
C TYR A 13 -6.50 28.21 -12.45
N CYS A 14 -5.36 28.36 -13.13
CA CYS A 14 -4.94 27.46 -14.21
C CYS A 14 -4.65 26.04 -13.69
N HIS A 15 -4.00 25.89 -12.53
CA HIS A 15 -3.77 24.59 -11.91
C HIS A 15 -5.06 23.92 -11.43
N VAL A 16 -5.96 24.67 -10.78
CA VAL A 16 -7.26 24.17 -10.34
C VAL A 16 -8.12 23.76 -11.54
N ARG A 17 -8.15 24.56 -12.61
CA ARG A 17 -8.89 24.21 -13.84
C ARG A 17 -8.34 22.96 -14.51
N ARG A 18 -7.03 22.70 -14.38
CA ARG A 18 -6.38 21.48 -14.88
C ARG A 18 -6.76 20.23 -14.08
N LEU A 19 -7.22 20.37 -12.83
CA LEU A 19 -7.77 19.25 -12.05
C LEU A 19 -9.17 18.83 -12.51
N TYR A 20 -9.94 19.76 -13.10
CA TYR A 20 -11.27 19.51 -13.67
C TYR A 20 -11.22 18.97 -15.12
N ASP A 21 -10.07 18.48 -15.56
CA ASP A 21 -9.95 17.79 -16.83
C ASP A 21 -10.76 16.47 -16.79
N PRO A 22 -11.75 16.28 -17.68
CA PRO A 22 -12.59 15.08 -17.67
C PRO A 22 -11.77 13.78 -17.80
N ASP A 23 -10.62 13.81 -18.48
CA ASP A 23 -9.74 12.65 -18.62
C ASP A 23 -9.12 12.24 -17.27
N ILE A 24 -8.75 13.21 -16.43
CA ILE A 24 -8.16 12.94 -15.10
C ILE A 24 -9.19 12.27 -14.19
N THR A 25 -10.45 12.71 -14.27
CA THR A 25 -11.54 12.11 -13.50
C THR A 25 -11.79 10.66 -13.93
N TYR A 26 -11.76 10.39 -15.24
CA TYR A 26 -11.86 9.03 -15.77
C TYR A 26 -10.70 8.13 -15.30
N TYR A 27 -9.47 8.64 -15.36
CA TYR A 27 -8.29 7.91 -14.87
C TYR A 27 -8.37 7.62 -13.37
N ALA A 28 -8.76 8.61 -12.56
CA ALA A 28 -8.92 8.44 -11.11
C ALA A 28 -10.01 7.40 -10.78
N ALA A 29 -11.13 7.42 -11.51
CA ALA A 29 -12.21 6.44 -11.35
C ALA A 29 -11.74 5.02 -11.72
N SER A 30 -11.03 4.86 -12.84
CA SER A 30 -10.46 3.58 -13.26
C SER A 30 -9.50 3.03 -12.20
N LEU A 31 -8.53 3.85 -11.75
CA LEU A 31 -7.54 3.43 -10.78
C LEU A 31 -8.16 3.06 -9.42
N SER A 32 -9.19 3.81 -8.99
CA SER A 32 -9.96 3.50 -7.77
C SER A 32 -10.69 2.17 -7.88
N PHE A 33 -11.33 1.90 -9.03
CA PHE A 33 -11.98 0.62 -9.29
C PHE A 33 -10.98 -0.55 -9.23
N TYR A 34 -9.82 -0.43 -9.89
CA TYR A 34 -8.78 -1.45 -9.82
C TYR A 34 -8.22 -1.65 -8.41
N THR A 35 -8.15 -0.58 -7.60
CA THR A 35 -7.71 -0.66 -6.21
C THR A 35 -8.68 -1.49 -5.37
N ILE A 36 -9.98 -1.20 -5.46
CA ILE A 36 -11.03 -1.99 -4.76
C ILE A 36 -11.02 -3.43 -5.26
N PHE A 37 -10.94 -3.63 -6.57
CA PHE A 37 -10.93 -4.95 -7.18
C PHE A 37 -9.73 -5.80 -6.72
N THR A 38 -8.55 -5.20 -6.59
CA THR A 38 -7.33 -5.90 -6.12
C THR A 38 -7.34 -6.13 -4.60
N LEU A 39 -8.06 -5.30 -3.84
CA LEU A 39 -8.18 -5.42 -2.39
C LEU A 39 -8.88 -6.73 -1.98
N ILE A 40 -9.90 -7.16 -2.73
CA ILE A 40 -10.66 -8.39 -2.44
C ILE A 40 -9.76 -9.64 -2.45
N PRO A 41 -9.01 -9.96 -3.52
CA PRO A 41 -8.07 -11.08 -3.53
C PRO A 41 -6.97 -10.97 -2.46
N LEU A 42 -6.50 -9.75 -2.19
CA LEU A 42 -5.45 -9.53 -1.20
C LEU A 42 -5.92 -9.87 0.22
N LEU A 43 -7.16 -9.51 0.57
CA LEU A 43 -7.78 -9.91 1.83
C LEU A 43 -7.91 -11.42 1.95
N LEU A 44 -8.33 -12.11 0.88
CA LEU A 44 -8.47 -13.58 0.89
C LEU A 44 -7.13 -14.29 1.10
N ILE A 45 -6.07 -13.81 0.45
CA ILE A 45 -4.71 -14.36 0.65
C ILE A 45 -4.23 -14.09 2.07
N SER A 46 -4.42 -12.86 2.56
CA SER A 46 -4.04 -12.48 3.92
C SER A 46 -4.74 -13.37 4.96
N PHE A 47 -6.04 -13.60 4.79
CA PHE A 47 -6.80 -14.49 5.66
C PHE A 47 -6.32 -15.95 5.57
N SER A 48 -6.02 -16.44 4.36
CA SER A 48 -5.46 -17.78 4.16
C SER A 48 -4.12 -17.98 4.89
N ILE A 49 -3.28 -16.93 4.97
CA ILE A 49 -2.04 -16.96 5.75
C ILE A 49 -2.34 -16.93 7.25
N ILE A 50 -3.23 -16.05 7.71
CA ILE A 50 -3.58 -15.90 9.14
C ILE A 50 -4.14 -17.20 9.72
N VAL A 51 -5.04 -17.88 9.00
CA VAL A 51 -5.66 -19.15 9.44
C VAL A 51 -4.62 -20.27 9.60
N ARG A 52 -3.45 -20.15 8.94
CA ARG A 52 -2.34 -21.12 9.03
C ARG A 52 -1.32 -20.79 10.11
N LEU A 53 -1.45 -19.64 10.80
CA LEU A 53 -0.53 -19.29 11.87
C LEU A 53 -0.70 -20.23 13.07
N PRO A 54 0.40 -20.51 13.81
CA PRO A 54 0.30 -21.21 15.07
C PRO A 54 -0.61 -20.41 16.03
N ASN A 55 -1.44 -21.12 16.79
CA ASN A 55 -2.41 -20.58 17.74
C ASN A 55 -3.65 -19.88 17.13
N PHE A 56 -3.87 -19.90 15.81
CA PHE A 56 -5.08 -19.29 15.23
C PHE A 56 -6.39 -19.82 15.84
N ASN A 57 -6.46 -21.12 16.16
CA ASN A 57 -7.65 -21.74 16.75
C ASN A 57 -8.05 -21.15 18.11
N GLU A 58 -7.10 -20.80 18.98
CA GLU A 58 -7.42 -20.19 20.29
C GLU A 58 -7.98 -18.77 20.11
N GLN A 59 -7.41 -18.02 19.16
CA GLN A 59 -7.84 -16.66 18.82
C GLN A 59 -9.22 -16.70 18.17
N TYR A 60 -9.46 -17.70 17.34
CA TYR A 60 -10.75 -17.95 16.71
C TYR A 60 -11.87 -18.19 17.72
N GLU A 61 -11.62 -19.04 18.73
CA GLU A 61 -12.62 -19.29 19.78
C GLU A 61 -12.95 -18.03 20.60
N LYS A 62 -11.95 -17.18 20.86
CA LYS A 62 -12.18 -15.86 21.51
C LYS A 62 -13.06 -14.96 20.64
N ILE A 63 -12.84 -14.94 19.32
CA ILE A 63 -13.66 -14.16 18.38
C ILE A 63 -15.09 -14.71 18.32
N LYS A 64 -15.26 -16.03 18.25
CA LYS A 64 -16.58 -16.68 18.31
C LYS A 64 -17.34 -16.30 19.58
N ALA A 65 -16.71 -16.42 20.74
CA ALA A 65 -17.31 -16.08 22.02
C ALA A 65 -17.73 -14.59 22.07
N PHE A 66 -16.89 -13.69 21.54
CA PHE A 66 -17.23 -12.28 21.42
C PHE A 66 -18.43 -12.03 20.51
N ILE A 67 -18.48 -12.66 19.33
CA ILE A 67 -19.62 -12.54 18.40
C ILE A 67 -20.89 -13.05 19.08
N PHE A 68 -20.86 -14.24 19.69
CA PHE A 68 -22.01 -14.86 20.35
C PHE A 68 -22.53 -14.06 21.54
N SER A 69 -21.65 -13.34 22.25
CA SER A 69 -22.07 -12.42 23.31
C SER A 69 -22.90 -11.22 22.81
N ASN A 70 -22.86 -10.93 21.51
CA ASN A 70 -23.52 -9.77 20.89
C ASN A 70 -24.70 -10.15 19.96
N ILE A 71 -24.98 -11.44 19.75
CA ILE A 71 -26.07 -11.90 18.87
C ILE A 71 -27.11 -12.74 19.64
N MET A 72 -28.32 -12.83 19.08
CA MET A 72 -29.42 -13.60 19.68
C MET A 72 -29.05 -15.10 19.78
N PRO A 73 -29.34 -15.78 20.91
CA PRO A 73 -29.00 -17.19 21.12
C PRO A 73 -29.52 -18.13 20.03
N THR A 74 -30.70 -17.85 19.49
CA THR A 74 -31.35 -18.65 18.43
C THR A 74 -30.57 -18.66 17.11
N SER A 75 -29.63 -17.73 16.90
CA SER A 75 -28.80 -17.65 15.69
C SER A 75 -27.36 -18.15 15.90
N HIS A 76 -26.98 -18.57 17.11
CA HIS A 76 -25.61 -18.98 17.43
C HIS A 76 -25.13 -20.13 16.56
N GLU A 77 -25.90 -21.21 16.46
CA GLU A 77 -25.54 -22.40 15.66
C GLU A 77 -25.41 -22.09 14.17
N THR A 78 -26.35 -21.31 13.62
CA THR A 78 -26.34 -20.93 12.21
C THR A 78 -25.10 -20.10 11.87
N VAL A 79 -24.79 -19.10 12.70
CA VAL A 79 -23.61 -18.24 12.50
C VAL A 79 -22.31 -19.05 12.69
N ALA A 80 -22.24 -19.91 13.71
CA ALA A 80 -21.10 -20.81 13.93
C ALA A 80 -20.80 -21.65 12.69
N HIS A 81 -21.85 -22.30 12.15
CA HIS A 81 -21.75 -23.15 10.97
C HIS A 81 -21.23 -22.37 9.74
N TYR A 82 -21.72 -21.15 9.49
CA TYR A 82 -21.22 -20.32 8.39
C TYR A 82 -19.75 -19.97 8.56
N ILE A 83 -19.31 -19.61 9.76
CA ILE A 83 -17.92 -19.23 10.02
C ILE A 83 -16.99 -20.45 9.90
N ASP A 84 -17.39 -21.60 10.46
CA ASP A 84 -16.63 -22.85 10.35
C ASP A 84 -16.51 -23.32 8.90
N THR A 85 -17.61 -23.25 8.14
CA THR A 85 -17.63 -23.59 6.72
C THR A 85 -16.74 -22.64 5.91
N PHE A 86 -16.76 -21.35 6.22
CA PHE A 86 -15.91 -20.35 5.58
C PHE A 86 -14.42 -20.64 5.82
N LEU A 87 -14.04 -20.93 7.07
CA LEU A 87 -12.66 -21.28 7.43
C LEU A 87 -12.18 -22.57 6.75
N ALA A 88 -13.01 -23.62 6.76
CA ALA A 88 -12.68 -24.88 6.12
C ALA A 88 -12.39 -24.71 4.62
N ASN A 89 -13.15 -23.84 3.93
CA ASN A 89 -13.01 -23.60 2.50
C ASN A 89 -11.98 -22.52 2.13
N THR A 90 -11.60 -21.65 3.08
CA THR A 90 -10.61 -20.59 2.88
C THR A 90 -9.28 -21.12 2.33
N SER A 91 -8.87 -22.31 2.75
CA SER A 91 -7.64 -22.95 2.27
C SER A 91 -7.62 -23.16 0.74
N LYS A 92 -8.74 -23.63 0.16
CA LYS A 92 -8.91 -23.86 -1.29
C LYS A 92 -9.14 -22.55 -2.04
N LEU A 93 -9.91 -21.64 -1.47
CA LEU A 93 -10.15 -20.30 -2.02
C LEU A 93 -8.86 -19.48 -2.14
N GLY A 94 -7.91 -19.65 -1.20
CA GLY A 94 -6.63 -18.99 -1.23
C GLY A 94 -5.82 -19.24 -2.51
N THR A 95 -5.82 -20.47 -3.03
CA THR A 95 -5.09 -20.82 -4.26
C THR A 95 -5.71 -20.18 -5.51
N ILE A 96 -7.05 -20.20 -5.62
CA ILE A 96 -7.76 -19.55 -6.72
C ILE A 96 -7.56 -18.03 -6.66
N SER A 97 -7.64 -17.45 -5.46
CA SER A 97 -7.38 -16.02 -5.21
C SER A 97 -5.96 -15.63 -5.56
N PHE A 98 -4.98 -16.52 -5.35
CA PHE A 98 -3.59 -16.30 -5.74
C PHE A 98 -3.45 -16.16 -7.27
N ILE A 99 -4.13 -16.99 -8.06
CA ILE A 99 -4.12 -16.84 -9.52
C ILE A 99 -4.78 -15.52 -9.91
N PHE A 100 -5.92 -15.20 -9.29
CA PHE A 100 -6.65 -13.97 -9.59
C PHE A 100 -5.85 -12.71 -9.23
N ILE A 101 -5.11 -12.71 -8.12
CA ILE A 101 -4.27 -11.57 -7.75
C ILE A 101 -3.11 -11.37 -8.72
N LEU A 102 -2.54 -12.46 -9.27
CA LEU A 102 -1.49 -12.35 -10.28
C LEU A 102 -2.03 -11.63 -11.53
N ILE A 103 -3.21 -12.03 -12.00
CA ILE A 103 -3.88 -11.40 -13.15
C ILE A 103 -4.23 -9.94 -12.83
N ALA A 104 -4.90 -9.68 -11.70
CA ALA A 104 -5.31 -8.35 -11.29
C ALA A 104 -4.11 -7.41 -11.12
N SER A 105 -3.01 -7.89 -10.54
CA SER A 105 -1.78 -7.11 -10.37
C SER A 105 -1.16 -6.74 -11.71
N ILE A 106 -1.11 -7.67 -12.68
CA ILE A 106 -0.61 -7.38 -14.03
C ILE A 106 -1.46 -6.29 -14.70
N MET A 107 -2.79 -6.42 -14.62
CA MET A 107 -3.72 -5.42 -15.16
C MET A 107 -3.55 -4.06 -14.47
N PHE A 108 -3.42 -4.04 -13.15
CA PHE A 108 -3.19 -2.82 -12.37
C PHE A 108 -1.90 -2.13 -12.78
N PHE A 109 -0.78 -2.85 -12.90
CA PHE A 109 0.49 -2.24 -13.30
C PHE A 109 0.45 -1.65 -14.71
N GLN A 110 -0.17 -2.35 -15.66
CA GLN A 110 -0.34 -1.83 -17.02
C GLN A 110 -1.19 -0.56 -17.05
N ASN A 111 -2.28 -0.54 -16.30
CA ASN A 111 -3.17 0.61 -16.20
C ASN A 111 -2.48 1.79 -15.50
N TYR A 112 -1.81 1.52 -14.38
CA TYR A 112 -1.04 2.52 -13.62
C TYR A 112 0.01 3.20 -14.51
N GLU A 113 0.85 2.42 -15.20
CA GLU A 113 1.87 2.97 -16.11
C GLU A 113 1.26 3.81 -17.24
N TYR A 114 0.13 3.36 -17.80
CA TYR A 114 -0.59 4.11 -18.82
C TYR A 114 -1.10 5.45 -18.27
N ILE A 115 -1.78 5.45 -17.12
CA ILE A 115 -2.33 6.66 -16.49
C ILE A 115 -1.21 7.64 -16.10
N VAL A 116 -0.15 7.16 -15.45
CA VAL A 116 0.99 8.01 -15.05
C VAL A 116 1.67 8.60 -16.28
N GLY A 117 1.88 7.79 -17.33
CA GLY A 117 2.41 8.28 -18.61
C GLY A 117 1.55 9.39 -19.21
N LYS A 118 0.22 9.25 -19.17
CA LYS A 118 -0.74 10.26 -19.64
C LYS A 118 -0.70 11.54 -18.80
N ILE A 119 -0.76 11.44 -17.47
CA ILE A 119 -0.76 12.59 -16.55
C ILE A 119 0.54 13.41 -16.71
N PHE A 120 1.67 12.73 -16.72
CA PHE A 120 3.00 13.37 -16.78
C PHE A 120 3.50 13.64 -18.21
N LYS A 121 2.72 13.28 -19.24
CA LYS A 121 3.10 13.37 -20.66
C LYS A 121 4.47 12.74 -20.94
N ALA A 122 4.75 11.63 -20.25
CA ALA A 122 6.00 10.90 -20.36
C ALA A 122 5.87 9.76 -21.38
N LYS A 123 7.01 9.28 -21.90
CA LYS A 123 7.03 8.10 -22.76
C LYS A 123 6.65 6.87 -21.93
N GLN A 124 5.71 6.07 -22.44
CA GLN A 124 5.27 4.85 -21.76
C GLN A 124 6.44 3.86 -21.65
N LYS A 125 6.66 3.31 -20.46
CA LYS A 125 7.66 2.26 -20.25
C LYS A 125 7.19 0.97 -20.92
N SER A 126 8.14 0.16 -21.42
CA SER A 126 7.83 -1.21 -21.82
C SER A 126 7.36 -2.02 -20.61
N PHE A 127 6.41 -2.94 -20.81
CA PHE A 127 5.84 -3.77 -19.74
C PHE A 127 6.92 -4.40 -18.85
N TRP A 128 7.96 -4.98 -19.46
CA TRP A 128 9.06 -5.62 -18.73
C TRP A 128 9.89 -4.62 -17.92
N SER A 129 10.15 -3.43 -18.47
CA SER A 129 10.90 -2.38 -17.77
C SER A 129 10.12 -1.85 -16.57
N ALA A 130 8.82 -1.63 -16.73
CA ALA A 130 7.94 -1.26 -15.63
C ALA A 130 7.89 -2.37 -14.57
N LEU A 131 7.68 -3.62 -14.99
CA LEU A 131 7.61 -4.77 -14.08
C LEU A 131 8.87 -4.91 -13.23
N THR A 132 10.06 -4.91 -13.84
CA THR A 132 11.34 -4.99 -13.10
C THR A 132 11.49 -3.85 -12.09
N THR A 133 11.08 -2.64 -12.48
CA THR A 133 11.16 -1.44 -11.64
C THR A 133 10.23 -1.53 -10.42
N TYR A 134 8.96 -1.89 -10.62
CA TYR A 134 8.02 -2.02 -9.49
C TYR A 134 8.28 -3.26 -8.65
N TRP A 135 8.72 -4.36 -9.27
CA TRP A 135 9.08 -5.58 -8.55
C TRP A 135 10.23 -5.32 -7.58
N THR A 136 11.26 -4.60 -8.02
CA THR A 136 12.37 -4.22 -7.13
C THR A 136 11.90 -3.33 -5.99
N LEU A 137 10.94 -2.43 -6.20
CA LEU A 137 10.35 -1.64 -5.11
C LEU A 137 9.57 -2.51 -4.12
N ILE A 138 8.79 -3.48 -4.61
CA ILE A 138 8.02 -4.42 -3.76
C ILE A 138 8.97 -5.28 -2.90
N THR A 139 10.12 -5.68 -3.42
CA THR A 139 11.09 -6.47 -2.63
C THR A 139 11.97 -5.58 -1.73
N LEU A 140 12.44 -4.45 -2.24
CA LEU A 140 13.26 -3.50 -1.47
C LEU A 140 12.48 -2.84 -0.34
N GLY A 141 11.18 -2.60 -0.48
CA GLY A 141 10.36 -1.93 0.54
C GLY A 141 10.39 -2.66 1.89
N PRO A 142 9.88 -3.90 1.97
CA PRO A 142 9.93 -4.72 3.19
C PRO A 142 11.36 -4.99 3.66
N MET A 143 12.31 -5.19 2.74
CA MET A 143 13.71 -5.42 3.10
C MET A 143 14.34 -4.19 3.76
N ALA A 144 14.09 -2.99 3.23
CA ALA A 144 14.55 -1.72 3.79
C ALA A 144 13.87 -1.43 5.13
N LEU A 145 12.56 -1.69 5.26
CA LEU A 145 11.85 -1.57 6.54
C LEU A 145 12.38 -2.55 7.59
N SER A 146 12.60 -3.80 7.22
CA SER A 146 13.15 -4.83 8.12
C SER A 146 14.57 -4.46 8.56
N ALA A 147 15.41 -4.02 7.62
CA ALA A 147 16.74 -3.50 7.93
C ALA A 147 16.68 -2.28 8.85
N SER A 148 15.73 -1.37 8.62
CA SER A 148 15.50 -0.21 9.48
C SER A 148 15.21 -0.61 10.91
N ILE A 149 14.24 -1.52 11.11
CA ILE A 149 13.83 -1.98 12.44
C ILE A 149 15.02 -2.65 13.12
N TYR A 150 15.71 -3.56 12.42
CA TYR A 150 16.88 -4.25 12.95
C TYR A 150 17.99 -3.28 13.39
N LEU A 151 18.32 -2.29 12.54
CA LEU A 151 19.34 -1.30 12.85
C LEU A 151 18.91 -0.41 14.03
N SER A 152 17.64 -0.01 14.06
CA SER A 152 17.09 0.82 15.15
C SER A 152 17.16 0.10 16.48
N VAL A 153 16.76 -1.17 16.52
CA VAL A 153 16.84 -2.01 17.73
C VAL A 153 18.30 -2.17 18.17
N LYS A 154 19.22 -2.43 17.25
CA LYS A 154 20.65 -2.63 17.56
C LYS A 154 21.31 -1.35 18.10
N ILE A 155 21.04 -0.20 17.48
CA ILE A 155 21.55 1.09 17.94
C ILE A 155 20.97 1.44 19.31
N GLN A 156 19.66 1.29 19.50
CA GLN A 156 19.00 1.54 20.78
C GLN A 156 19.58 0.65 21.89
N HIS A 157 19.82 -0.63 21.60
CA HIS A 157 20.44 -1.55 22.56
C HIS A 157 21.83 -1.09 23.01
N ILE A 158 22.67 -0.57 22.10
CA ILE A 158 24.00 -0.05 22.44
C ILE A 158 23.90 1.26 23.23
N LEU A 159 22.99 2.15 22.85
CA LEU A 159 22.81 3.46 23.50
C LEU A 159 22.26 3.35 24.92
N ASN A 160 21.36 2.40 25.17
CA ASN A 160 20.82 2.13 26.51
C ASN A 160 21.91 1.64 27.50
N GLN A 161 23.09 1.25 27.02
CA GLN A 161 24.24 0.91 27.88
C GLN A 161 25.00 2.16 28.37
N SER A 162 24.77 3.33 27.79
CA SER A 162 25.43 4.60 28.16
C SER A 162 24.46 5.54 28.86
N SER A 163 24.76 5.93 30.12
CA SER A 163 23.89 6.76 30.98
C SER A 163 23.47 8.13 30.39
N TYR A 164 24.21 8.65 29.40
CA TYR A 164 24.00 10.00 28.85
C TYR A 164 22.97 10.07 27.70
N THR A 165 22.59 8.95 27.06
CA THR A 165 21.79 8.97 25.82
C THR A 165 20.36 8.42 25.98
N ASN A 166 19.91 8.19 27.21
CA ASN A 166 18.65 7.50 27.50
C ASN A 166 17.36 8.27 27.12
N HIS A 167 17.48 9.48 26.56
CA HIS A 167 16.35 10.33 26.15
C HIS A 167 16.12 10.35 24.63
N ILE A 168 16.97 9.72 23.82
CA ILE A 168 16.80 9.68 22.36
C ILE A 168 16.25 8.31 21.95
N ASP A 169 14.98 8.27 21.57
CA ASP A 169 14.31 7.08 21.04
C ASP A 169 14.60 6.95 19.53
N PHE A 170 15.69 6.27 19.18
CA PHE A 170 16.02 6.00 17.77
C PHE A 170 15.05 5.03 17.11
N LEU A 171 14.34 4.24 17.91
CA LEU A 171 13.28 3.33 17.49
C LEU A 171 12.15 4.05 16.73
N SER A 172 11.90 5.32 17.03
CA SER A 172 10.86 6.12 16.38
C SER A 172 11.35 7.03 15.27
N LEU A 173 12.65 7.12 14.99
CA LEU A 173 13.17 8.08 14.00
C LEU A 173 13.65 7.40 12.72
N PHE A 174 14.44 6.33 12.84
CA PHE A 174 15.03 5.62 11.70
C PHE A 174 13.98 4.99 10.76
N PRO A 175 12.96 4.27 11.27
CA PRO A 175 11.90 3.71 10.42
C PRO A 175 11.15 4.78 9.64
N TYR A 176 10.88 5.93 10.26
CA TYR A 176 10.19 7.04 9.60
C TYR A 176 11.03 7.66 8.48
N LEU A 177 12.34 7.84 8.70
CA LEU A 177 13.24 8.32 7.63
C LEU A 177 13.28 7.34 6.45
N ILE A 178 13.34 6.03 6.71
CA ILE A 178 13.34 5.01 5.66
C ILE A 178 12.01 4.99 4.91
N ILE A 179 10.88 5.15 5.60
CA ILE A 179 9.56 5.29 4.97
C ILE A 179 9.54 6.51 4.05
N TRP A 180 9.99 7.68 4.53
CA TRP A 180 10.08 8.90 3.72
C TRP A 180 10.97 8.70 2.47
N LEU A 181 12.12 8.05 2.64
CA LEU A 181 13.04 7.75 1.54
C LEU A 181 12.41 6.78 0.53
N LEU A 182 11.72 5.74 0.99
CA LEU A 182 10.99 4.80 0.13
C LEU A 182 9.88 5.49 -0.67
N PHE A 183 9.09 6.36 -0.03
CA PHE A 183 8.07 7.15 -0.72
C PHE A 183 8.69 8.08 -1.76
N PHE A 184 9.78 8.76 -1.41
CA PHE A 184 10.49 9.63 -2.34
C PHE A 184 11.07 8.86 -3.53
N ALA A 185 11.71 7.72 -3.29
CA ALA A 185 12.26 6.86 -4.33
C ALA A 185 11.15 6.35 -5.26
N THR A 186 10.06 5.84 -4.69
CA THR A 186 8.89 5.36 -5.44
C THR A 186 8.29 6.46 -6.32
N TYR A 187 8.09 7.66 -5.76
CA TYR A 187 7.59 8.82 -6.50
C TYR A 187 8.51 9.15 -7.68
N LYS A 188 9.81 9.31 -7.42
CA LYS A 188 10.81 9.65 -8.44
C LYS A 188 10.87 8.61 -9.57
N ILE A 189 10.80 7.33 -9.20
CA ILE A 189 10.85 6.20 -10.14
C ILE A 189 9.58 6.13 -10.99
N SER A 190 8.43 6.42 -10.39
CA SER A 190 7.14 6.42 -11.09
C SER A 190 7.06 7.57 -12.10
N THR A 191 7.51 8.77 -11.73
CA THR A 191 7.55 9.91 -12.66
C THR A 191 8.76 9.78 -13.60
N THR A 192 8.60 9.07 -14.72
CA THR A 192 9.61 8.90 -15.79
C THR A 192 10.02 10.23 -16.48
N VAL A 193 9.55 11.37 -15.98
CA VAL A 193 9.94 12.68 -16.47
C VAL A 193 11.37 12.93 -16.01
N VAL A 194 12.30 12.97 -16.97
CA VAL A 194 13.55 13.69 -16.76
C VAL A 194 13.15 15.13 -16.47
N ILE A 195 13.16 15.51 -15.19
CA ILE A 195 12.99 16.90 -14.79
C ILE A 195 14.19 17.60 -15.42
N LYS A 196 14.03 18.16 -16.62
CA LYS A 196 14.99 19.11 -17.15
C LYS A 196 14.95 20.25 -16.13
N PRO A 197 16.03 20.51 -15.37
CA PRO A 197 16.09 21.71 -14.55
C PRO A 197 16.12 22.86 -15.54
N LYS A 198 14.94 23.39 -15.88
CA LYS A 198 14.85 24.52 -16.79
C LYS A 198 15.22 25.74 -15.96
N ALA A 199 16.49 26.10 -16.08
CA ALA A 199 17.10 27.42 -15.89
C ALA A 199 16.49 28.28 -14.76
N ALA A 200 17.24 28.36 -13.65
CA ALA A 200 17.44 29.65 -13.01
C ALA A 200 18.57 30.37 -13.76
#